data_AF-A0A3C0A421-F1
#
_entry.id   AF-A0A3C0A421-F1
#
_cell.length_a   1.000
_cell.length_b   1.000
_cell.length_c   1.000
_cell.angle_alpha   90.00
_cell.angle_beta   90.00
_cell.angle_gamma   90.00
#
_symmetry.space_group_name_H-M   'P 1'
#
loop_
_entity.id
_entity.type
_entity.pdbx_description
1 polymer ?
#
loop_
_entity_poly.entity_id
_entity_poly.type
_entity_poly.pdbx_seq_one_letter_code
_entity_poly.pdbx_strand_id
1 'polypeptide(L)'
;MPAFTESEIETCSLDELKQLGFSYIPGPSIAPDVETTEELFTAEPSVPFREPEKRESYWDVVLKSTLEEAIERLNPEIPAAAMQEALKAVLSVYSPQFIAANKAFHKMLAEGVPVTVRKDGQDRGKRICPVDFQQP
;
A
#
# COMPACT_ATOMS: atom_id res chain seq x y z
N MET A 1 -21.61 -34.68 -8.32
CA MET A 1 -21.06 -33.47 -8.96
C MET A 1 -19.71 -33.21 -8.31
N PRO A 2 -18.63 -33.01 -9.08
CA PRO A 2 -17.39 -32.54 -8.46
C PRO A 2 -17.70 -31.17 -7.84
N ALA A 3 -17.46 -31.05 -6.54
CA ALA A 3 -17.60 -29.78 -5.85
C ALA A 3 -16.36 -28.94 -6.18
N PHE A 4 -16.57 -27.71 -6.63
CA PHE A 4 -15.47 -26.76 -6.77
C PHE A 4 -14.78 -26.58 -5.41
N THR A 5 -13.46 -26.62 -5.41
CA THR A 5 -12.65 -26.35 -4.22
C THR A 5 -12.31 -24.86 -4.12
N GLU A 6 -12.01 -24.38 -2.91
CA GLU A 6 -11.55 -23.01 -2.69
C GLU A 6 -10.28 -22.71 -3.49
N SER A 7 -9.38 -23.69 -3.62
CA SER A 7 -8.14 -23.57 -4.40
C SER A 7 -8.38 -23.40 -5.90
N GLU A 8 -9.39 -24.08 -6.46
CA GLU A 8 -9.79 -23.92 -7.87
C GLU A 8 -10.38 -22.53 -8.11
N ILE A 9 -11.20 -22.03 -7.18
CA ILE A 9 -11.78 -20.69 -7.25
C ILE A 9 -10.69 -19.61 -7.14
N GLU A 10 -9.73 -19.78 -6.23
CA GLU A 10 -8.59 -18.88 -6.07
C GLU A 10 -7.76 -18.81 -7.36
N THR A 11 -7.39 -19.97 -7.92
CA THR A 11 -6.58 -20.03 -9.16
C THR A 11 -7.30 -19.34 -10.32
N CYS A 12 -8.59 -19.63 -10.51
CA CYS A 12 -9.42 -18.99 -11.53
C CYS A 12 -9.45 -17.45 -11.35
N SER A 13 -9.62 -16.98 -10.11
CA SER A 13 -9.66 -15.54 -9.79
C SER A 13 -8.33 -14.85 -10.04
N LEU A 14 -7.21 -15.50 -9.70
CA LEU A 14 -5.87 -14.98 -9.96
C LEU A 14 -5.61 -14.86 -11.47
N ASP A 15 -6.01 -15.86 -12.25
CA ASP A 15 -5.85 -15.84 -13.71
C ASP A 15 -6.65 -14.72 -14.37
N GLU A 16 -7.89 -14.47 -13.91
CA GLU A 16 -8.70 -13.33 -14.37
C GLU A 16 -8.03 -11.99 -14.04
N LEU A 17 -7.52 -11.81 -12.82
CA LEU A 17 -6.82 -10.59 -12.41
C LEU A 17 -5.54 -10.37 -13.23
N LYS A 18 -4.75 -11.43 -13.48
CA LYS A 18 -3.56 -11.36 -14.34
C LYS A 18 -3.91 -10.92 -15.76
N GLN A 19 -5.02 -11.40 -16.32
CA GLN A 19 -5.49 -10.98 -17.65
C GLN A 19 -5.91 -9.50 -17.69
N LEU A 20 -6.41 -8.96 -16.59
CA LEU A 20 -6.72 -7.54 -16.43
C LEU A 20 -5.47 -6.67 -16.21
N GLY A 21 -4.28 -7.27 -16.11
CA GLY A 21 -3.00 -6.57 -15.93
C GLY A 21 -2.55 -6.44 -14.47
N PHE A 22 -3.21 -7.11 -13.51
CA PHE A 22 -2.75 -7.13 -12.12
C PHE A 22 -1.61 -8.11 -11.94
N SER A 23 -0.53 -7.65 -11.34
CA SER A 23 0.58 -8.50 -10.92
C SER A 23 0.21 -9.31 -9.68
N TYR A 24 0.50 -10.61 -9.71
CA TYR A 24 0.35 -11.51 -8.57
C TYR A 24 1.71 -11.75 -7.89
N ILE A 25 1.70 -11.67 -6.55
CA ILE A 25 2.84 -11.94 -5.69
C ILE A 25 2.39 -12.90 -4.58
N PRO A 26 3.00 -14.10 -4.48
CA PRO A 26 2.62 -15.06 -3.45
C PRO A 26 2.88 -14.53 -2.04
N GLY A 27 1.94 -14.69 -1.11
CA GLY A 27 2.13 -14.31 0.30
C GLY A 27 3.44 -14.82 0.95
N PRO A 28 3.83 -16.10 0.73
CA PRO A 28 5.10 -16.62 1.23
C PRO A 28 6.36 -15.90 0.73
N SER A 29 6.30 -15.26 -0.44
CA SER A 29 7.45 -14.53 -1.01
C SER A 29 7.78 -13.23 -0.26
N ILE A 30 6.80 -12.67 0.44
CA ILE A 30 6.93 -11.45 1.24
C ILE A 30 6.85 -11.76 2.75
N ALA A 31 7.00 -13.02 3.14
CA ALA A 31 6.95 -13.43 4.54
C ALA A 31 8.17 -12.87 5.31
N PRO A 32 8.04 -12.59 6.62
CA PRO A 32 9.15 -12.05 7.42
C PRO A 32 10.38 -12.97 7.53
N ASP A 33 10.15 -14.29 7.42
CA ASP A 33 11.13 -15.36 7.64
C ASP A 33 11.69 -15.96 6.34
N VAL A 34 11.21 -15.51 5.18
CA VAL A 34 11.79 -15.97 3.91
C VAL A 34 13.23 -15.43 3.81
N GLU A 35 14.21 -16.25 3.49
CA GLU A 35 15.54 -15.76 3.11
C GLU A 35 15.50 -15.37 1.63
N THR A 36 15.97 -14.17 1.28
CA THR A 36 15.86 -13.67 -0.11
C THR A 36 16.70 -14.56 -1.01
N THR A 37 16.08 -15.58 -1.61
CA THR A 37 16.72 -16.43 -2.60
C THR A 37 16.20 -15.95 -3.94
N GLU A 38 17.10 -15.50 -4.81
CA GLU A 38 16.86 -14.61 -5.94
C GLU A 38 15.96 -15.19 -7.06
N GLU A 39 15.53 -16.45 -6.98
CA GLU A 39 15.02 -17.18 -8.15
C GLU A 39 13.56 -17.64 -8.10
N LEU A 40 12.86 -17.58 -6.97
CA LEU A 40 11.59 -18.34 -6.85
C LEU A 40 10.29 -17.53 -6.90
N PHE A 41 10.32 -16.18 -6.84
CA PHE A 41 9.09 -15.42 -6.56
C PHE A 41 9.02 -14.05 -7.24
N THR A 42 9.23 -13.98 -8.55
CA THR A 42 8.99 -12.74 -9.31
C THR A 42 7.49 -12.53 -9.55
N ALA A 43 7.06 -11.28 -9.52
CA ALA A 43 5.65 -10.94 -9.76
C ALA A 43 5.23 -11.32 -11.19
N GLU A 44 4.06 -11.95 -11.34
CA GLU A 44 3.52 -12.32 -12.66
C GLU A 44 2.15 -11.67 -12.91
N PRO A 45 2.00 -10.89 -14.00
CA PRO A 45 3.05 -10.31 -14.84
C PRO A 45 3.93 -9.30 -14.07
N SER A 46 5.09 -8.95 -14.63
CA SER A 46 6.06 -8.03 -14.01
C SER A 46 5.41 -6.73 -13.52
N VAL A 47 5.67 -6.35 -12.27
CA VAL A 47 5.14 -5.11 -11.69
C VAL A 47 5.69 -3.87 -12.42
N PRO A 48 4.84 -2.90 -12.78
CA PRO A 48 5.27 -1.68 -13.47
C PRO A 48 6.09 -0.73 -12.59
N PHE A 49 6.05 -0.93 -11.27
CA PHE A 49 6.79 -0.12 -10.29
C PHE A 49 7.96 -0.92 -9.72
N ARG A 50 7.79 -1.47 -8.53
CA ARG A 50 8.79 -2.20 -7.78
C ARG A 50 8.12 -3.37 -7.07
N GLU A 51 8.84 -4.46 -6.91
CA GLU A 51 8.37 -5.57 -6.08
C GLU A 51 8.35 -5.13 -4.60
N PRO A 52 7.28 -5.45 -3.86
CA PRO A 52 7.18 -5.15 -2.44
C PRO A 52 8.28 -5.85 -1.66
N GLU A 53 8.75 -5.20 -0.62
CA GLU A 53 9.67 -5.81 0.33
C GLU A 53 8.93 -6.80 1.25
N LYS A 54 9.72 -7.57 2.01
CA LYS A 54 9.19 -8.48 3.02
C LYS A 54 8.46 -7.72 4.11
N ARG A 55 7.44 -8.36 4.68
CA ARG A 55 6.79 -7.88 5.90
C ARG A 55 7.78 -7.90 7.06
N GLU A 56 7.63 -6.97 8.00
CA GLU A 56 8.39 -6.99 9.25
C GLU A 56 7.84 -8.05 10.20
N SER A 57 6.52 -8.30 10.12
CA SER A 57 5.81 -9.25 10.95
C SER A 57 4.62 -9.88 10.23
N TYR A 58 4.23 -11.09 10.64
CA TYR A 58 2.98 -11.72 10.21
C TYR A 58 1.72 -10.94 10.62
N TRP A 59 1.85 -10.02 11.58
CA TRP A 59 0.77 -9.13 12.02
C TRP A 59 0.62 -7.87 11.16
N ASP A 60 1.55 -7.61 10.23
CA ASP A 60 1.48 -6.44 9.38
C ASP A 60 0.31 -6.57 8.40
N VAL A 61 -0.61 -5.61 8.49
CA VAL A 61 -1.77 -5.47 7.57
C VAL A 61 -1.51 -4.46 6.47
N VAL A 62 -0.38 -3.74 6.53
CA VAL A 62 0.08 -2.77 5.53
C VAL A 62 1.55 -3.06 5.21
N LEU A 63 1.89 -3.09 3.92
CA LEU A 63 3.27 -3.11 3.46
C LEU A 63 3.86 -1.71 3.60
N LYS A 64 4.53 -1.45 4.74
CA LYS A 64 4.95 -0.09 5.13
C LYS A 64 5.90 0.55 4.12
N SER A 65 6.93 -0.17 3.69
CA SER A 65 7.90 0.35 2.71
C SER A 65 7.24 0.63 1.36
N THR A 66 6.35 -0.23 0.88
CA THR A 66 5.57 0.01 -0.34
C THR A 66 4.69 1.26 -0.22
N LEU A 67 4.07 1.49 0.94
CA LEU A 67 3.26 2.69 1.19
C LEU A 67 4.13 3.95 1.25
N GLU A 68 5.28 3.88 1.92
CA GLU A 68 6.25 4.97 2.02
C GLU A 68 6.75 5.39 0.63
N GLU A 69 7.19 4.42 -0.19
CA GLU A 69 7.61 4.66 -1.57
C GLU A 69 6.50 5.27 -2.44
N ALA A 70 5.26 4.78 -2.30
CA ALA A 70 4.12 5.34 -3.00
C ALA A 70 3.89 6.80 -2.61
N ILE A 71 3.97 7.13 -1.31
CA ILE A 71 3.86 8.50 -0.81
C ILE A 71 4.96 9.38 -1.39
N GLU A 72 6.22 8.93 -1.37
CA GLU A 72 7.35 9.70 -1.90
C GLU A 72 7.21 9.95 -3.40
N ARG A 73 6.84 8.92 -4.16
CA ARG A 73 6.66 9.01 -5.61
C ARG A 73 5.51 9.94 -6.00
N LEU A 74 4.40 9.91 -5.27
CA LEU A 74 3.22 10.73 -5.57
C LEU A 74 3.36 12.17 -5.08
N ASN A 75 4.28 12.46 -4.14
CA ASN A 75 4.38 13.77 -3.49
C ASN A 75 5.81 14.36 -3.52
N PRO A 76 6.49 14.41 -4.69
CA PRO A 76 7.92 14.77 -4.78
C PRO A 76 8.25 16.20 -4.32
N GLU A 77 7.28 17.11 -4.31
CA GLU A 77 7.45 18.51 -3.90
C GLU A 77 7.24 18.75 -2.39
N ILE A 78 6.98 17.69 -1.62
CA ILE A 78 6.70 17.78 -0.19
C ILE A 78 7.94 17.34 0.59
N PRO A 79 8.37 18.07 1.64
CA PRO A 79 9.52 17.68 2.43
C PRO A 79 9.33 16.32 3.09
N ALA A 80 10.41 15.51 3.13
CA ALA A 80 10.40 14.16 3.70
C ALA A 80 9.79 14.11 5.11
N ALA A 81 10.09 15.10 5.97
CA ALA A 81 9.51 15.17 7.31
C ALA A 81 7.98 15.19 7.32
N ALA A 82 7.34 15.89 6.38
CA ALA A 82 5.88 15.92 6.26
C ALA A 82 5.33 14.62 5.64
N MET A 83 6.06 13.99 4.73
CA MET A 83 5.71 12.66 4.19
C MET A 83 5.71 11.59 5.28
N GLN A 84 6.71 11.61 6.16
CA GLN A 84 6.80 10.72 7.33
C GLN A 84 5.67 10.98 8.33
N GLU A 85 5.30 12.24 8.56
CA GLU A 85 4.14 12.58 9.40
C GLU A 85 2.84 12.00 8.82
N ALA A 86 2.65 12.12 7.51
CA ALA A 86 1.48 11.55 6.84
C ALA A 86 1.46 10.01 6.88
N LEU A 87 2.59 9.36 6.61
CA LEU A 87 2.73 7.90 6.72
C LEU A 87 2.33 7.44 8.12
N LYS A 88 2.86 8.08 9.17
CA LYS A 88 2.51 7.78 10.55
C LYS A 88 1.02 7.99 10.84
N ALA A 89 0.43 9.07 10.33
CA ALA A 89 -1.00 9.34 10.50
C ALA A 89 -1.88 8.25 9.87
N VAL A 90 -1.52 7.77 8.67
CA VAL A 90 -2.23 6.69 7.96
C VAL A 90 -2.12 5.37 8.71
N LEU A 91 -0.94 5.05 9.24
CA LEU A 91 -0.71 3.80 9.98
C LEU A 91 -1.32 3.80 11.40
N SER A 92 -1.61 4.98 11.96
CA SER A 92 -2.08 5.13 13.34
C SER A 92 -3.58 5.43 13.46
N VAL A 93 -4.37 5.17 12.42
CA VAL A 93 -5.83 5.41 12.45
C VAL A 93 -6.48 4.48 13.48
N TYR A 94 -7.08 5.08 14.50
CA TYR A 94 -7.75 4.36 15.58
C TYR A 94 -9.05 5.04 15.98
N SER A 95 -10.08 4.24 16.25
CA SER A 95 -11.32 4.68 16.86
C SER A 95 -11.96 3.52 17.63
N PRO A 96 -12.66 3.77 18.76
CA PRO A 96 -13.47 2.76 19.43
C PRO A 96 -14.56 2.15 18.55
N GLN A 97 -14.94 2.83 17.47
CA GLN A 97 -15.91 2.35 16.49
C GLN A 97 -15.20 2.06 15.16
N PHE A 98 -15.19 0.80 14.73
CA PHE A 98 -14.53 0.37 13.49
C PHE A 98 -15.00 1.16 12.26
N ILE A 99 -16.29 1.47 12.17
CA ILE A 99 -16.85 2.26 11.07
C ILE A 99 -16.24 3.67 11.02
N ALA A 100 -16.01 4.28 12.19
CA ALA A 100 -15.39 5.60 12.27
C ALA A 100 -13.90 5.55 11.89
N ALA A 101 -13.16 4.52 12.33
CA ALA A 101 -11.77 4.29 11.92
C ALA A 101 -11.67 4.08 10.40
N ASN A 102 -12.50 3.21 9.83
CA ASN A 102 -12.53 2.93 8.39
C ASN A 102 -12.87 4.19 7.58
N LYS A 103 -13.85 4.98 8.03
CA LYS A 103 -14.21 6.25 7.37
C LYS A 103 -13.06 7.26 7.41
N ALA A 104 -12.35 7.36 8.54
CA ALA A 104 -11.20 8.24 8.67
C ALA A 104 -10.05 7.80 7.75
N PHE A 105 -9.74 6.51 7.73
CA PHE A 105 -8.73 5.93 6.84
C PHE A 105 -9.08 6.13 5.36
N HIS A 106 -10.31 5.81 4.97
CA HIS A 106 -10.79 6.03 3.60
C HIS A 106 -10.70 7.51 3.20
N LYS A 107 -11.02 8.44 4.11
CA LYS A 107 -10.89 9.88 3.85
C LYS A 107 -9.44 10.28 3.61
N MET A 108 -8.49 9.73 4.37
CA MET A 108 -7.06 9.96 4.15
C MET A 108 -6.59 9.43 2.80
N LEU A 109 -7.07 8.27 2.35
CA LEU A 109 -6.74 7.74 1.04
C LEU A 109 -7.33 8.59 -0.09
N ALA A 110 -8.63 8.90 -0.01
CA ALA A 110 -9.35 9.56 -1.10
C ALA A 110 -9.10 11.06 -1.19
N GLU A 111 -8.99 11.75 -0.06
CA GLU A 111 -8.81 13.21 -0.01
C GLU A 111 -7.37 13.64 0.34
N GLY A 112 -6.49 12.69 0.62
CA GLY A 112 -5.14 12.96 1.12
C GLY A 112 -5.07 13.30 2.61
N VAL A 113 -3.88 13.13 3.17
CA VAL A 113 -3.54 13.39 4.57
C VAL A 113 -3.17 14.86 4.73
N PRO A 114 -3.86 15.62 5.59
CA PRO A 114 -3.52 17.02 5.83
C PRO A 114 -2.22 17.12 6.63
N VAL A 115 -1.27 17.91 6.13
CA VAL A 115 0.00 18.20 6.81
C VAL A 115 0.31 19.69 6.78
N THR A 116 1.10 20.15 7.74
CA THR A 116 1.56 21.53 7.77
C THR A 116 3.03 21.59 7.39
N VAL A 117 3.34 22.30 6.31
CA VAL A 117 4.71 22.47 5.84
C VAL A 117 5.12 23.92 6.05
N ARG A 118 6.26 24.14 6.70
CA ARG A 118 6.84 25.47 6.83
C ARG A 118 7.62 25.82 5.57
N LYS A 119 7.22 26.88 4.87
CA LYS A 119 7.90 27.40 3.68
C LYS A 119 8.09 28.91 3.83
N ASP A 120 9.31 29.39 3.65
CA ASP A 120 9.65 30.82 3.76
C ASP A 120 9.22 31.47 5.10
N GLY A 121 9.33 30.71 6.19
CA GLY A 121 8.97 31.15 7.53
C GLY A 121 7.47 31.11 7.85
N GLN A 122 6.61 30.78 6.88
CA GLN A 122 5.15 30.66 7.04
C GLN A 122 4.68 29.19 6.99
N ASP A 123 3.66 28.89 7.78
CA ASP A 123 3.01 27.58 7.76
C ASP A 123 1.99 27.51 6.63
N ARG A 124 2.14 26.50 5.76
CA ARG A 124 1.21 26.23 4.67
C ARG A 124 0.62 24.84 4.83
N GLY A 125 -0.71 24.77 4.83
CA GLY A 125 -1.43 23.50 4.76
C GLY A 125 -1.23 22.87 3.38
N LYS A 126 -0.69 21.65 3.35
CA LYS A 126 -0.63 20.79 2.17
C LYS A 126 -1.41 19.50 2.45
N ARG A 127 -1.69 18.76 1.38
CA ARG A 127 -2.22 17.40 1.48
C ARG A 127 -1.25 16.45 0.78
N ILE A 128 -1.01 15.32 1.41
CA ILE A 128 -0.21 14.22 0.87
C ILE A 128 -1.16 13.14 0.39
N CYS A 129 -1.05 12.73 -0.87
CA CYS A 129 -1.89 11.70 -1.45
C CYS A 129 -1.15 10.34 -1.43
N PRO A 130 -1.64 9.34 -0.67
CA PRO A 130 -1.06 7.99 -0.69
C PRO A 130 -1.44 7.19 -1.95
N VAL A 131 -2.52 7.59 -2.62
CA VAL A 131 -3.05 7.00 -3.84
C VAL A 131 -3.41 8.13 -4.80
N ASP A 132 -3.09 7.98 -6.08
CA ASP A 132 -3.53 8.88 -7.12
C ASP A 132 -4.85 8.37 -7.73
N PHE A 133 -5.96 9.00 -7.34
CA PHE A 133 -7.27 8.71 -7.93
C PHE A 133 -7.59 9.59 -9.15
N GLN A 134 -6.77 10.60 -9.44
CA GLN A 134 -6.96 11.48 -10.60
C GLN A 134 -6.33 10.88 -11.86
N GLN A 135 -5.23 10.14 -11.68
CA GLN A 135 -4.56 9.36 -12.72
C GLN A 135 -4.40 7.91 -12.23
N PRO A 136 -5.47 7.10 -12.27
CA PRO A 136 -5.47 5.72 -11.79
C PRO A 136 -4.61 4.78 -12.63
#